data_AF-A0A3P6FPM9-F1
#
_entry.id   AF-A0A3P6FPM9-F1
#
_cell.length_a   1.000
_cell.length_b   1.000
_cell.length_c   1.000
_cell.angle_alpha   90.00
_cell.angle_beta   90.00
_cell.angle_gamma   90.00
#
_symmetry.space_group_name_H-M   'P 1'
#
loop_
_entity.id
_entity.type
_entity.pdbx_description
1 polymer ?
#
loop_
_entity_poly.entity_id
_entity_poly.type
_entity_poly.pdbx_seq_one_letter_code
_entity_poly.pdbx_strand_id
1 'polypeptide(L)'
;MASSAAPVANAAVAYSTFESLRLGRAAQSVVARLIRFWDSRNINKNGEFMGITILLLDELLRIISNLFLLFLDSVIHGFIPANRASHY
;
A
#
# COMPACT_ATOMS: atom_id res chain seq x y z
N MET A 1 17.59 -15.88 40.95
CA MET A 1 17.69 -15.94 39.49
C MET A 1 16.83 -14.83 38.92
N ALA A 2 17.43 -13.76 38.41
CA ALA A 2 16.69 -12.64 37.82
C ALA A 2 16.52 -12.90 36.32
N SER A 3 15.27 -13.04 35.86
CA SER A 3 14.94 -13.18 34.45
C SER A 3 15.20 -11.85 33.75
N SER A 4 16.19 -11.83 32.86
CA SER A 4 16.48 -10.69 31.98
C SER A 4 15.42 -10.66 30.88
N ALA A 5 14.30 -9.98 31.13
CA ALA A 5 13.38 -9.59 30.07
C ALA A 5 14.07 -8.52 29.22
N ALA A 6 14.66 -8.94 28.10
CA ALA A 6 15.13 -8.00 27.08
C ALA A 6 13.91 -7.16 26.63
N PRO A 7 14.02 -5.83 26.55
CA PRO A 7 12.96 -5.02 26.00
C PRO A 7 12.77 -5.46 24.54
N VAL A 8 11.56 -5.92 24.20
CA VAL A 8 11.18 -6.11 22.80
C VAL A 8 11.20 -4.71 22.20
N ALA A 9 12.29 -4.36 21.54
CA ALA A 9 12.38 -3.13 20.79
C ALA A 9 11.30 -3.22 19.70
N ASN A 10 10.23 -2.43 19.84
CA ASN A 10 9.31 -2.19 18.74
C ASN A 10 10.15 -1.55 17.63
N ALA A 11 10.58 -2.37 16.67
CA ALA A 11 11.28 -1.88 15.50
C ALA A 11 10.32 -0.91 14.80
N ALA A 12 10.61 0.39 14.91
CA ALA A 12 9.83 1.42 14.23
C ALA A 12 9.89 1.12 12.74
N VAL A 13 8.75 0.72 12.17
CA VAL A 13 8.65 0.45 10.73
C VAL A 13 8.82 1.79 10.02
N ALA A 14 9.89 1.91 9.25
CA ALA A 14 10.12 3.09 8.43
C ALA A 14 9.14 3.07 7.25
N TYR A 15 8.19 4.00 7.25
CA TYR A 15 7.24 4.16 6.16
C TYR A 15 7.87 4.93 4.99
N SER A 16 7.65 4.42 3.78
CA SER A 16 8.09 5.01 2.52
C SER A 16 6.95 5.83 1.91
N THR A 17 7.29 6.91 1.19
CA THR A 17 6.33 7.62 0.32
C THR A 17 6.17 6.88 -0.99
N PHE A 18 5.11 7.17 -1.75
CA PHE A 18 4.89 6.53 -3.05
C PHE A 18 6.02 6.81 -4.05
N GLU A 19 6.49 8.06 -4.09
CA GLU A 19 7.65 8.52 -4.88
C GLU A 19 8.93 7.71 -4.60
N SER A 20 9.08 7.22 -3.38
CA SER A 20 10.26 6.47 -2.96
C SER A 20 10.16 4.96 -3.25
N LEU A 21 8.98 4.47 -3.66
CA LEU A 21 8.79 3.06 -3.96
C LEU A 21 9.59 2.65 -5.19
N ARG A 22 10.38 1.57 -5.04
CA ARG A 22 11.15 0.99 -6.13
C ARG A 22 10.84 -0.49 -6.28
N LEU A 23 10.67 -0.94 -7.53
CA LEU A 23 10.59 -2.36 -7.83
C LEU A 23 11.92 -3.06 -7.50
N GLY A 24 11.86 -4.33 -7.11
CA GLY A 24 13.05 -5.16 -6.84
C GLY A 24 13.70 -4.96 -5.46
N ARG A 25 13.18 -4.07 -4.61
CA ARG A 25 13.59 -3.97 -3.18
C ARG A 25 12.81 -5.00 -2.33
N ALA A 26 13.32 -5.30 -1.14
CA ALA A 26 12.60 -6.03 -0.09
C ALA A 26 11.24 -5.37 0.24
N ALA A 27 10.39 -6.03 1.03
CA ALA A 27 9.08 -5.52 1.44
C ALA A 27 9.17 -4.07 1.95
N GLN A 28 8.39 -3.18 1.33
CA GLN A 28 8.29 -1.76 1.67
C GLN A 28 6.94 -1.50 2.33
N SER A 29 6.94 -0.74 3.42
CA SER A 29 5.73 -0.34 4.14
C SER A 29 5.40 1.11 3.82
N VAL A 30 4.12 1.41 3.62
CA VAL A 30 3.61 2.75 3.33
C VAL A 30 2.39 3.04 4.20
N VAL A 31 2.12 4.32 4.46
CA VAL A 31 0.84 4.78 5.01
C VAL A 31 0.11 5.50 3.90
N ALA A 32 -1.15 5.14 3.68
CA ALA A 32 -1.93 5.68 2.58
C ALA A 32 -3.41 5.79 2.93
N ARG A 33 -4.07 6.74 2.30
CA ARG A 33 -5.53 6.91 2.35
C ARG A 33 -6.18 6.10 1.24
N LEU A 34 -7.11 5.22 1.60
CA LEU A 34 -7.94 4.51 0.62
C LEU A 34 -8.96 5.47 0.01
N ILE A 35 -8.87 5.69 -1.30
CA ILE A 35 -9.77 6.59 -2.03
C ILE A 35 -10.97 5.83 -2.61
N ARG A 36 -10.72 4.67 -3.20
CA ARG A 36 -11.74 3.83 -3.82
C ARG A 36 -11.26 2.38 -3.89
N PHE A 37 -12.20 1.45 -3.89
CA PHE A 37 -11.96 0.06 -4.28
C PHE A 37 -13.07 -0.43 -5.22
N TRP A 38 -12.77 -1.43 -6.03
CA TRP A 38 -13.75 -2.10 -6.90
C TRP A 38 -13.34 -3.55 -7.17
N ASP A 39 -14.33 -4.37 -7.52
CA ASP A 39 -14.09 -5.75 -7.95
C ASP A 39 -13.31 -5.77 -9.27
N SER A 40 -12.24 -6.55 -9.31
CA SER A 40 -11.55 -6.92 -10.55
C SER A 40 -12.11 -8.25 -11.03
N ARG A 41 -12.62 -8.29 -12.26
CA ARG A 41 -13.25 -9.47 -12.85
C ARG A 41 -12.61 -9.82 -14.19
N ASN A 42 -12.45 -11.11 -14.45
CA ASN A 42 -11.88 -11.60 -15.69
C ASN A 42 -12.95 -11.68 -16.78
N ILE A 43 -12.89 -10.76 -17.74
CA ILE A 43 -13.83 -10.70 -18.88
C ILE A 43 -13.78 -11.99 -19.71
N ASN A 44 -12.59 -12.59 -19.88
CA ASN A 44 -12.42 -13.80 -20.69
C ASN A 44 -12.92 -15.07 -19.99
N LYS A 45 -13.21 -15.01 -18.68
CA LYS A 45 -13.73 -16.12 -17.88
C LYS A 45 -15.09 -15.79 -17.30
N ASN A 46 -16.00 -15.30 -18.13
CA ASN A 46 -17.39 -15.00 -17.77
C ASN A 46 -17.53 -14.06 -16.55
N GLY A 47 -16.59 -13.13 -16.38
CA GLY A 47 -16.59 -12.21 -15.24
C GLY A 47 -16.16 -12.84 -13.91
N GLU A 48 -15.39 -13.94 -13.95
CA GLU A 48 -14.81 -14.57 -12.75
C GLU A 48 -14.15 -13.52 -11.85
N PHE A 49 -14.46 -13.57 -10.55
CA PHE A 49 -13.88 -12.66 -9.56
C PHE A 49 -12.39 -12.95 -9.40
N MET A 50 -11.55 -11.99 -9.78
CA MET A 50 -10.09 -12.11 -9.72
C MET A 50 -9.51 -11.50 -8.45
N GLY A 51 -10.21 -10.56 -7.83
CA GLY A 51 -9.73 -9.84 -6.65
C GLY A 51 -10.31 -8.44 -6.54
N ILE A 52 -9.68 -7.61 -5.73
CA ILE A 52 -10.08 -6.23 -5.49
C ILE A 52 -8.97 -5.31 -5.99
N THR A 53 -9.33 -4.33 -6.81
CA THR A 53 -8.45 -3.23 -7.16
C THR A 53 -8.69 -2.08 -6.20
N ILE A 54 -7.61 -1.54 -5.64
CA ILE A 54 -7.65 -0.42 -4.68
C ILE A 54 -6.91 0.78 -5.25
N LEU A 55 -7.43 1.97 -4.96
CA LEU A 55 -6.80 3.26 -5.27
C LEU A 55 -6.37 3.91 -3.96
N LEU A 56 -5.07 4.12 -3.82
CA LEU A 56 -4.46 4.68 -2.61
C LEU A 56 -3.87 6.05 -2.92
N LEU A 57 -4.02 6.99 -1.99
CA LEU A 57 -3.40 8.32 -2.00
C LEU A 57 -2.35 8.39 -0.89
N ASP A 58 -1.16 8.92 -1.21
CA ASP A 58 -0.11 9.16 -0.22
C ASP A 58 -0.59 10.19 0.81
N GLU A 59 -0.40 9.88 2.10
CA GLU A 59 -0.80 10.79 3.17
C GLU A 59 0.20 11.96 3.34
N LEU A 60 1.42 11.83 2.82
CA LEU A 60 2.44 12.88 2.90
C LEU A 60 2.20 13.99 1.85
N LEU A 61 1.13 14.77 2.05
CA LEU A 61 0.84 15.97 1.25
C LEU A 61 1.88 17.06 1.55
N ARG A 62 2.97 17.08 0.78
CA ARG A 62 3.98 18.15 0.85
C ARG A 62 3.33 19.42 0.30
N ILE A 63 2.95 20.35 1.20
CA ILE A 63 2.45 21.68 0.84
C ILE A 63 3.60 22.46 0.20
N ILE A 64 3.84 22.24 -1.10
CA ILE A 64 4.76 23.06 -1.89
C ILE A 64 3.97 23.61 -3.08
N SER A 65 4.29 24.84 -3.41
CA SER A 65 3.53 25.87 -4.14
C SER A 65 3.03 25.57 -5.56
N ASN A 66 2.96 24.31 -6.01
CA ASN A 66 2.39 23.93 -7.30
C ASN A 66 1.51 22.67 -7.16
N LEU A 67 0.32 22.88 -6.60
CA LEU A 67 -0.68 21.86 -6.22
C LEU A 67 -1.09 20.90 -7.35
N PHE A 68 -0.90 21.27 -8.62
CA PHE A 68 -1.38 20.49 -9.76
C PHE A 68 -0.44 19.35 -10.20
N LEU A 69 0.88 19.50 -10.03
CA LEU A 69 1.85 18.49 -10.47
C LEU A 69 2.12 17.41 -9.42
N LEU A 70 1.88 17.69 -8.14
CA LEU A 70 2.05 16.71 -7.05
C LEU A 70 0.97 15.63 -7.02
N PHE A 71 -0.18 15.84 -7.70
CA PHE A 71 -1.31 14.91 -7.62
C PHE A 71 -1.09 13.63 -8.44
N LEU A 72 -0.25 13.69 -9.49
CA LEU A 72 0.00 12.57 -10.39
C LEU A 72 0.80 11.44 -9.70
N ASP A 73 1.83 11.80 -8.93
CA ASP A 73 2.73 10.83 -8.29
C ASP A 73 2.28 10.43 -6.86
N SER A 74 1.22 11.05 -6.36
CA SER A 74 0.65 10.76 -5.04
C SER A 74 -0.38 9.63 -5.05
N VAL A 75 -0.69 9.03 -6.20
CA VAL A 75 -1.73 7.99 -6.33
C VAL A 75 -1.15 6.70 -6.91
N ILE A 76 -1.44 5.57 -6.26
CA ILE A 76 -1.08 4.25 -6.78
C ILE A 76 -2.29 3.32 -6.85
N HIS A 77 -2.25 2.42 -7.83
CA HIS A 77 -3.20 1.32 -7.96
C HIS A 77 -2.62 0.05 -7.32
N GLY A 78 -3.33 -0.50 -6.34
CA GLY A 78 -3.03 -1.80 -5.76
C GLY A 78 -3.99 -2.87 -6.27
N PHE A 79 -3.54 -4.13 -6.25
CA PHE A 79 -4.37 -5.28 -6.57
C PHE A 79 -4.21 -6.37 -5.52
N ILE A 80 -5.32 -6.78 -4.90
CA ILE A 80 -5.38 -7.88 -3.94
C ILE A 80 -6.05 -9.06 -4.65
N PRO A 81 -5.32 -10.13 -4.98
CA PRO A 81 -5.90 -11.26 -5.70
C PRO A 81 -6.82 -12.08 -4.76
N ALA A 82 -7.91 -12.62 -5.32
CA ALA A 82 -8.92 -13.37 -4.57
C ALA A 82 -8.33 -14.56 -3.80
N ASN A 83 -7.31 -15.21 -4.37
CA ASN A 83 -6.61 -16.34 -3.74
C ASN A 83 -5.72 -15.96 -2.56
N ARG A 84 -5.50 -14.67 -2.28
CA ARG A 84 -4.77 -14.20 -1.10
C ARG A 84 -5.63 -13.43 -0.11
N ALA A 85 -6.90 -13.19 -0.41
CA ALA A 85 -7.78 -12.44 0.49
C ALA A 85 -7.96 -13.10 1.86
N SER A 86 -7.79 -14.43 1.96
CA SER A 86 -7.87 -15.18 3.22
C SER A 86 -6.56 -15.28 4.02
N HIS A 87 -5.45 -14.76 3.47
CA HIS A 87 -4.10 -14.98 4.00
C HIS A 87 -3.45 -13.73 4.61
N TYR A 88 -4.18 -12.61 4.67
CA TYR A 88 -3.72 -11.34 5.21
C TYR A 88 -4.63 -10.84 6.33
#